data_AF-A0A6U3YMQ6-F1
#
_entry.id   AF-A0A6U3YMQ6-F1
#
_cell.length_a   1.000
_cell.length_b   1.000
_cell.length_c   1.000
_cell.angle_alpha   90.00
_cell.angle_beta   90.00
_cell.angle_gamma   90.00
#
_symmetry.space_group_name_H-M   'P 1'
#
loop_
_entity.id
_entity.type
_entity.pdbx_description
1 polymer ?
#
loop_
_entity_poly.entity_id
_entity_poly.type
_entity_poly.pdbx_seq_one_letter_code
_entity_poly.pdbx_strand_id
1 'polypeptide(L)'
;MIVGFSFSPGGLLLPYHLGALASLSYHGHITPSTPLAGASAGAIAVTSHATGVPPFKALEASIRVSGRCNPLFLARGKLLPSLHNELDSLLGMNAHEILNEREAIVGLAHRELFPENKPILKTHFETRDCLMDAVCDSSMFPYFSTNQPFRTVKRRDDLLPHVVVDGCFSVPIQRIGCPDFSQVNGNTHSSKSSIQVDRTVTVSCFPEQLLTLTSKKHDRIGPKLEENAVFQAIKTVTMATQASRRQDLIKLFEEGWSDGERWSFAEERRKIGLTRKDRRKKYAVALMRKYFVDA
;
A
#
# COMPACT_ATOMS: atom_id res chain seq x y z
N MET A 1 -5.85 10.88 -19.41
CA MET A 1 -5.74 9.54 -18.80
C MET A 1 -5.16 9.67 -17.41
N ILE A 2 -6.00 9.57 -16.39
CA ILE A 2 -5.62 9.56 -14.98
C ILE A 2 -5.24 8.12 -14.61
N VAL A 3 -4.00 7.93 -14.19
CA VAL A 3 -3.49 6.63 -13.71
C VAL A 3 -3.50 6.64 -12.18
N GLY A 4 -4.20 5.70 -11.57
CA GLY A 4 -4.20 5.48 -10.13
C GLY A 4 -3.37 4.26 -9.73
N PHE A 5 -2.83 4.26 -8.52
CA PHE A 5 -2.07 3.14 -7.97
C PHE A 5 -2.81 2.54 -6.78
N SER A 6 -2.99 1.22 -6.82
CA SER A 6 -3.69 0.46 -5.80
C SER A 6 -2.76 -0.56 -5.17
N PHE A 7 -2.55 -0.47 -3.86
CA PHE A 7 -1.61 -1.28 -3.10
C PHE A 7 -2.35 -2.40 -2.35
N SER A 8 -1.85 -3.63 -2.48
CA SER A 8 -2.43 -4.81 -1.83
C SER A 8 -2.21 -4.81 -0.31
N PRO A 9 -2.88 -5.72 0.41
CA PRO A 9 -2.45 -6.17 1.72
C PRO A 9 -1.08 -6.86 1.65
N GLY A 10 -0.43 -6.98 2.80
CA GLY A 10 0.89 -7.62 2.90
C GLY A 10 1.36 -7.96 4.32
N GLY A 11 0.58 -7.63 5.36
CA GLY A 11 1.00 -7.83 6.75
C GLY A 11 2.36 -7.16 7.02
N LEU A 12 3.33 -7.94 7.50
CA LEU A 12 4.69 -7.47 7.77
C LEU A 12 5.55 -7.24 6.51
N LEU A 13 5.02 -7.48 5.30
CA LEU A 13 5.67 -7.14 4.02
C LEU A 13 5.55 -5.66 3.64
N LEU A 14 5.04 -4.80 4.53
CA LEU A 14 4.98 -3.34 4.37
C LEU A 14 6.23 -2.71 3.72
N PRO A 15 7.48 -3.10 4.05
CA PRO A 15 8.67 -2.56 3.40
C PRO A 15 8.64 -2.61 1.86
N TYR A 16 8.10 -3.68 1.28
CA TYR A 16 7.97 -3.80 -0.17
C TYR A 16 7.13 -2.68 -0.77
N HIS A 17 5.96 -2.39 -0.18
CA HIS A 17 5.10 -1.31 -0.65
C HIS A 17 5.77 0.05 -0.47
N LEU A 18 6.48 0.28 0.63
CA LEU A 18 7.23 1.52 0.85
C LEU A 18 8.30 1.73 -0.24
N GLY A 19 9.05 0.68 -0.59
CA GLY A 19 10.07 0.73 -1.63
C GLY A 19 9.48 0.98 -3.02
N ALA A 20 8.42 0.25 -3.38
CA ALA A 20 7.74 0.42 -4.66
C ALA A 20 7.16 1.84 -4.82
N LEU A 21 6.52 2.36 -3.77
CA LEU A 21 5.94 3.68 -3.75
C LEU A 21 7.04 4.76 -3.84
N ALA A 22 8.12 4.63 -3.07
CA ALA A 22 9.26 5.55 -3.13
C ALA A 22 9.88 5.61 -4.55
N SER A 23 10.05 4.46 -5.20
CA SER A 23 10.54 4.38 -6.58
C SER A 23 9.60 5.06 -7.57
N LEU A 24 8.30 4.75 -7.51
CA LEU A 24 7.29 5.36 -8.39
C LEU A 24 7.21 6.89 -8.22
N SER A 25 7.34 7.38 -6.99
CA SER A 25 7.40 8.82 -6.72
C SER A 25 8.70 9.45 -7.25
N TYR A 26 9.85 8.80 -7.03
CA TYR A 26 11.14 9.26 -7.56
C TYR A 26 11.15 9.40 -9.09
N HIS A 27 10.48 8.48 -9.79
CA HIS A 27 10.33 8.51 -11.25
C HIS A 27 9.19 9.42 -11.75
N GLY A 28 8.51 10.16 -10.86
CA GLY A 28 7.46 11.11 -11.22
C GLY A 28 6.14 10.46 -11.64
N HIS A 29 5.93 9.18 -11.33
CA HIS A 29 4.66 8.49 -11.58
C HIS A 29 3.63 8.70 -10.46
N ILE A 30 4.09 9.04 -9.26
CA ILE A 30 3.24 9.44 -8.14
C ILE A 30 3.52 10.90 -7.78
N THR A 31 2.53 11.74 -8.02
CA THR A 31 2.48 13.18 -7.74
C THR A 31 1.26 13.49 -6.85
N PRO A 32 1.11 14.71 -6.31
CA PRO A 32 -0.10 15.12 -5.58
C PRO A 32 -1.42 14.90 -6.35
N SER A 33 -1.38 14.95 -7.69
CA SER A 33 -2.50 14.70 -8.60
C SER A 33 -2.71 13.23 -8.96
N THR A 34 -1.93 12.31 -8.40
CA THR A 34 -2.05 10.86 -8.64
C THR A 34 -2.94 10.21 -7.59
N PRO A 35 -4.05 9.54 -7.98
CA PRO A 35 -4.90 8.79 -7.07
C PRO A 35 -4.17 7.59 -6.47
N LEU A 36 -4.26 7.43 -5.15
CA LEU A 36 -3.68 6.31 -4.41
C LEU A 36 -4.76 5.57 -3.63
N ALA A 37 -4.67 4.25 -3.58
CA ALA A 37 -5.50 3.45 -2.69
C ALA A 37 -4.70 2.30 -2.08
N GLY A 38 -5.07 1.89 -0.86
CA GLY A 38 -4.39 0.81 -0.17
C GLY A 38 -5.30 0.03 0.77
N ALA A 39 -4.97 -1.25 0.96
CA ALA A 39 -5.55 -2.12 1.97
C ALA A 39 -4.45 -2.63 2.91
N SER A 40 -4.69 -2.67 4.22
CA SER A 40 -3.74 -3.21 5.22
C SER A 40 -2.35 -2.58 5.10
N ALA A 41 -1.30 -3.37 4.88
CA ALA A 41 0.05 -2.86 4.59
C ALA A 41 0.09 -1.80 3.47
N GLY A 42 -0.72 -1.96 2.41
CA GLY A 42 -0.86 -0.96 1.37
C GLY A 42 -1.46 0.37 1.87
N ALA A 43 -2.42 0.31 2.79
CA ALA A 43 -3.04 1.50 3.40
C ALA A 43 -2.03 2.29 4.25
N ILE A 44 -1.18 1.58 5.01
CA ILE A 44 -0.09 2.18 5.79
C ILE A 44 0.90 2.88 4.85
N ALA A 45 1.28 2.23 3.75
CA ALA A 45 2.24 2.77 2.78
C ALA A 45 1.72 4.05 2.10
N VAL A 46 0.49 4.02 1.56
CA VAL A 46 -0.08 5.20 0.87
C VAL A 46 -0.33 6.35 1.83
N THR A 47 -0.75 6.07 3.07
CA THR A 47 -0.93 7.10 4.10
C THR A 47 0.41 7.77 4.42
N SER A 48 1.43 6.97 4.77
CA SER A 48 2.75 7.47 5.13
C SER A 48 3.33 8.35 4.03
N HIS A 49 3.24 7.90 2.77
CA HIS A 49 3.72 8.67 1.63
C HIS A 49 2.92 9.95 1.41
N ALA A 50 1.59 9.88 1.40
CA ALA A 50 0.74 11.03 1.11
C ALA A 50 0.85 12.12 2.19
N THR A 51 1.13 11.75 3.44
CA THR A 51 1.44 12.69 4.54
C THR A 51 2.86 13.26 4.52
N GLY A 52 3.71 12.84 3.58
CA GLY A 52 5.09 13.30 3.48
C GLY A 52 6.07 12.66 4.46
N VAL A 53 5.75 11.49 5.05
CA VAL A 53 6.69 10.75 5.90
C VAL A 53 7.84 10.22 5.03
N PRO A 54 9.12 10.50 5.37
CA PRO A 54 10.25 9.98 4.62
C PRO A 54 10.22 8.44 4.55
N PRO A 55 10.43 7.82 3.38
CA PRO A 55 10.33 6.35 3.22
C PRO A 55 11.18 5.56 4.21
N PHE A 56 12.40 6.02 4.50
CA PHE A 56 13.29 5.39 5.48
C PHE A 56 12.74 5.46 6.91
N LYS A 57 12.07 6.55 7.31
CA LYS A 57 11.44 6.63 8.64
C LYS A 57 10.29 5.64 8.77
N ALA A 58 9.48 5.49 7.71
CA ALA A 58 8.41 4.50 7.67
C ALA A 58 8.97 3.06 7.69
N LEU A 59 10.09 2.80 6.98
CA LEU A 59 10.80 1.53 7.02
C LEU A 59 11.30 1.20 8.43
N GLU A 60 11.95 2.15 9.10
CA GLU A 60 12.42 1.97 10.48
C GLU A 60 11.28 1.66 11.45
N ALA A 61 10.13 2.33 11.31
CA ALA A 61 8.94 2.03 12.10
C ALA A 61 8.42 0.61 11.83
N SER A 62 8.38 0.19 10.56
CA SER A 62 7.98 -1.18 10.20
C SER A 62 8.91 -2.24 10.81
N ILE A 63 10.23 -1.96 10.88
CA ILE A 63 11.22 -2.83 11.51
C ILE A 63 10.96 -2.91 13.02
N ARG A 64 10.64 -1.79 13.69
CA ARG A 64 10.26 -1.77 15.11
C ARG A 64 9.00 -2.58 15.37
N VAL A 65 7.96 -2.45 14.54
CA VAL A 65 6.71 -3.22 14.67
C VAL A 65 6.97 -4.72 14.48
N SER A 66 7.72 -5.09 13.44
CA SER A 66 8.13 -6.48 13.21
C SER A 66 8.92 -7.05 14.38
N GLY A 67 9.87 -6.27 14.94
CA GLY A 67 10.66 -6.67 16.11
C GLY A 67 9.87 -6.88 17.40
N ARG A 68 8.67 -6.30 17.51
CA ARG A 68 7.73 -6.54 18.63
C ARG A 68 6.89 -7.80 18.44
N CYS A 69 6.90 -8.40 17.24
CA CYS A 69 6.24 -9.67 16.97
C CYS A 69 7.09 -10.84 17.45
N ASN A 70 6.45 -11.93 17.89
CA ASN A 70 7.18 -13.12 18.29
C ASN A 70 7.62 -13.90 17.03
N PRO A 71 8.90 -14.26 16.86
CA PRO A 71 9.35 -15.02 15.70
C PRO A 71 8.77 -16.44 15.63
N LEU A 72 8.26 -16.98 16.75
CA LEU A 72 7.74 -18.36 16.85
C LEU A 72 6.21 -18.45 16.87
N PHE A 73 5.49 -17.32 16.95
CA PHE A 73 4.03 -17.32 17.06
C PHE A 73 3.41 -16.14 16.30
N LEU A 74 2.18 -16.33 15.77
CA LEU A 74 1.33 -15.24 15.27
C LEU A 74 1.28 -14.10 16.29
N ALA A 75 1.15 -12.85 15.84
CA ALA A 75 1.41 -11.67 16.66
C ALA A 75 0.45 -11.41 17.85
N ARG A 76 -0.40 -12.39 18.25
CA ARG A 76 -1.27 -12.44 19.44
C ARG A 76 -1.93 -11.09 19.80
N GLY A 77 -2.37 -10.37 18.78
CA GLY A 77 -3.09 -9.11 18.89
C GLY A 77 -2.31 -7.87 19.34
N LYS A 78 -0.97 -7.91 19.31
CA LYS A 78 -0.12 -6.75 19.62
C LYS A 78 0.18 -5.85 18.42
N LEU A 79 -0.21 -6.26 17.21
CA LEU A 79 0.09 -5.53 15.97
C LEU A 79 -0.67 -4.21 15.89
N LEU A 80 -1.99 -4.19 16.07
CA LEU A 80 -2.75 -2.94 15.96
C LEU A 80 -2.33 -1.87 16.99
N PRO A 81 -2.17 -2.18 18.29
CA PRO A 81 -1.68 -1.18 19.25
C PRO A 81 -0.27 -0.69 18.90
N SER A 82 0.62 -1.58 18.46
CA SER A 82 1.98 -1.20 18.03
C SER A 82 1.95 -0.30 16.80
N LEU A 83 1.09 -0.61 15.82
CA LEU A 83 0.87 0.20 14.63
C LEU A 83 0.36 1.58 15.00
N HIS A 84 -0.66 1.65 15.86
CA HIS A 84 -1.24 2.92 16.32
C HIS A 84 -0.17 3.82 16.95
N ASN A 85 0.68 3.28 17.81
CA ASN A 85 1.77 4.04 18.44
C ASN A 85 2.81 4.55 17.43
N GLU A 86 3.15 3.75 16.41
CA GLU A 86 4.06 4.23 15.36
C GLU A 86 3.41 5.27 14.45
N LEU A 87 2.12 5.13 14.14
CA LEU A 87 1.37 6.16 13.41
C LEU A 87 1.32 7.47 14.21
N ASP A 88 1.09 7.39 15.52
CA ASP A 88 1.09 8.55 16.40
C ASP A 88 2.47 9.24 16.45
N SER A 89 3.55 8.46 16.40
CA SER A 89 4.89 9.05 16.38
C SER A 89 5.27 9.64 15.01
N LEU A 90 4.77 9.08 13.91
CA LEU A 90 5.19 9.44 12.56
C LEU A 90 4.32 10.52 11.91
N LEU A 91 3.02 10.50 12.13
CA LEU A 91 2.08 11.39 11.46
C LEU A 91 2.04 12.75 12.16
N GLY A 92 2.26 13.83 11.39
CA GLY A 92 2.08 15.20 11.88
C GLY A 92 0.63 15.48 12.30
N MET A 93 0.42 16.51 13.13
CA MET A 93 -0.90 16.88 13.64
C MET A 93 -1.92 17.16 12.52
N ASN A 94 -1.46 17.74 11.41
CA ASN A 94 -2.23 18.07 10.22
C ASN A 94 -2.26 16.94 9.15
N ALA A 95 -1.87 15.71 9.48
CA ALA A 95 -1.80 14.60 8.51
C ALA A 95 -3.13 14.37 7.75
N HIS A 96 -4.25 14.45 8.46
CA HIS A 96 -5.59 14.31 7.90
C HIS A 96 -5.93 15.46 6.94
N GLU A 97 -5.56 16.70 7.27
CA GLU A 97 -5.71 17.88 6.41
C GLU A 97 -4.90 17.72 5.13
N ILE A 98 -3.63 17.31 5.23
CA ILE A 98 -2.75 17.07 4.07
C ILE A 98 -3.40 16.07 3.08
N LEU A 99 -3.98 14.97 3.60
CA LEU A 99 -4.68 13.99 2.76
C LEU A 99 -5.97 14.56 2.16
N ASN A 100 -6.75 15.27 2.97
CA ASN A 100 -8.01 15.86 2.54
C ASN A 100 -7.82 16.97 1.51
N GLU A 101 -6.70 17.69 1.54
CA GLU A 101 -6.38 18.80 0.64
C GLU A 101 -5.66 18.35 -0.63
N ARG A 102 -4.94 17.22 -0.60
CA ARG A 102 -4.24 16.62 -1.76
C ARG A 102 -5.12 16.57 -3.02
N GLU A 103 -4.63 17.08 -4.15
CA GLU A 103 -5.38 17.20 -5.41
C GLU A 103 -6.12 15.91 -5.81
N ALA A 104 -5.45 14.75 -5.74
CA ALA A 104 -6.07 13.45 -5.95
C ALA A 104 -6.36 12.70 -4.64
N ILE A 105 -7.34 11.81 -4.70
CA ILE A 105 -7.80 10.99 -3.57
C ILE A 105 -6.72 10.03 -3.04
N VAL A 106 -6.75 9.81 -1.72
CA VAL A 106 -6.08 8.71 -1.02
C VAL A 106 -7.15 7.86 -0.36
N GLY A 107 -7.35 6.65 -0.87
CA GLY A 107 -8.37 5.72 -0.39
C GLY A 107 -7.81 4.64 0.53
N LEU A 108 -8.36 4.52 1.74
CA LEU A 108 -8.05 3.44 2.67
C LEU A 108 -9.21 2.46 2.71
N ALA A 109 -8.95 1.21 2.32
CA ALA A 109 -10.00 0.21 2.19
C ALA A 109 -10.21 -0.60 3.46
N HIS A 110 -11.45 -0.83 3.85
CA HIS A 110 -11.85 -1.81 4.87
C HIS A 110 -13.19 -2.42 4.51
N ARG A 111 -13.49 -3.60 5.05
CA ARG A 111 -14.81 -4.24 4.86
C ARG A 111 -15.65 -3.99 6.10
N GLU A 112 -16.81 -3.37 5.90
CA GLU A 112 -17.84 -3.28 6.92
C GLU A 112 -18.71 -4.54 6.83
N LEU A 113 -18.94 -5.20 7.98
CA LEU A 113 -19.79 -6.38 8.11
C LEU A 113 -21.16 -6.01 8.71
N PHE A 114 -21.17 -4.97 9.55
CA PHE A 114 -22.36 -4.42 10.20
C PHE A 114 -22.16 -2.90 10.39
N PRO A 115 -23.19 -2.06 10.21
CA PRO A 115 -24.61 -2.40 9.96
C PRO A 115 -24.89 -2.95 8.56
N GLU A 116 -24.07 -2.61 7.58
CA GLU A 116 -24.21 -3.09 6.21
C GLU A 116 -22.96 -3.86 5.79
N ASN A 117 -23.17 -5.03 5.16
CA ASN A 117 -22.07 -5.83 4.65
C ASN A 117 -21.55 -5.27 3.31
N LYS A 118 -20.71 -4.23 3.36
CA LYS A 118 -20.23 -3.51 2.18
C LYS A 118 -18.73 -3.19 2.23
N PRO A 119 -18.05 -3.16 1.07
CA PRO A 119 -16.70 -2.62 1.00
C PRO A 119 -16.74 -1.10 1.18
N ILE A 120 -15.76 -0.57 1.92
CA ILE A 120 -15.57 0.86 2.13
C ILE A 120 -14.21 1.26 1.58
N LEU A 121 -14.17 2.35 0.83
CA LEU A 121 -12.93 3.03 0.45
C LEU A 121 -12.98 4.45 1.02
N LYS A 122 -12.44 4.63 2.23
CA LYS A 122 -12.49 5.90 2.95
C LYS A 122 -11.46 6.86 2.38
N THR A 123 -11.91 8.05 1.95
CA THR A 123 -11.08 9.07 1.29
C THR A 123 -11.06 10.42 2.00
N HIS A 124 -11.78 10.54 3.12
CA HIS A 124 -11.88 11.76 3.91
C HIS A 124 -11.75 11.45 5.40
N PHE A 125 -11.04 12.31 6.13
CA PHE A 125 -10.69 12.10 7.53
C PHE A 125 -10.88 13.39 8.34
N GLU A 126 -11.84 13.40 9.27
CA GLU A 126 -12.17 14.60 10.06
C GLU A 126 -11.04 15.05 10.98
N THR A 127 -10.34 14.09 11.58
CA THR A 127 -9.23 14.32 12.50
C THR A 127 -8.08 13.38 12.19
N ARG A 128 -6.92 13.67 12.77
CA ARG A 128 -5.76 12.79 12.74
C ARG A 128 -6.07 11.42 13.33
N ASP A 129 -6.80 11.36 14.44
CA ASP A 129 -7.21 10.11 15.06
C ASP A 129 -8.15 9.32 14.13
N CYS A 130 -9.07 9.99 13.43
CA CYS A 130 -9.92 9.35 12.42
C CYS A 130 -9.12 8.76 11.24
N LEU A 131 -7.99 9.37 10.88
CA LEU A 131 -7.06 8.83 9.89
C LEU A 131 -6.33 7.60 10.44
N MET A 132 -5.79 7.67 11.65
CA MET A 132 -5.11 6.55 12.30
C MET A 132 -6.05 5.36 12.50
N ASP A 133 -7.28 5.61 12.92
CA ASP A 133 -8.34 4.61 13.04
C ASP A 133 -8.66 3.96 11.69
N ALA A 134 -8.73 4.74 10.61
CA ALA A 134 -8.98 4.20 9.28
C ALA A 134 -7.83 3.30 8.80
N VAL A 135 -6.58 3.65 9.10
CA VAL A 135 -5.42 2.78 8.82
C VAL A 135 -5.49 1.48 9.65
N CYS A 136 -5.88 1.57 10.92
CA CYS A 136 -6.09 0.42 11.80
C CYS A 136 -7.25 -0.47 11.35
N ASP A 137 -8.39 0.10 10.93
CA ASP A 137 -9.52 -0.62 10.34
C ASP A 137 -9.08 -1.40 9.10
N SER A 138 -8.33 -0.73 8.22
CA SER A 138 -7.79 -1.34 7.02
C SER A 138 -6.81 -2.48 7.29
N SER A 139 -6.13 -2.47 8.44
CA SER A 139 -5.10 -3.44 8.85
C SER A 139 -5.58 -4.48 9.85
N MET A 140 -6.89 -4.51 10.15
CA MET A 140 -7.45 -5.42 11.14
C MET A 140 -7.69 -6.80 10.53
N PHE A 141 -6.65 -7.63 10.48
CA PHE A 141 -6.78 -9.00 10.02
C PHE A 141 -7.25 -9.91 11.17
N PRO A 142 -8.37 -10.67 11.01
CA PRO A 142 -8.93 -11.53 12.05
C PRO A 142 -7.91 -12.52 12.61
N TYR A 143 -7.81 -12.59 13.95
CA TYR A 143 -6.88 -13.47 14.69
C TYR A 143 -5.38 -13.29 14.42
N PHE A 144 -4.99 -12.38 13.52
CA PHE A 144 -3.60 -12.07 13.23
C PHE A 144 -3.20 -10.73 13.86
N SER A 145 -3.86 -9.64 13.43
CA SER A 145 -3.57 -8.30 13.91
C SER A 145 -4.12 -8.04 15.32
N THR A 146 -5.18 -8.78 15.69
CA THR A 146 -5.88 -8.75 16.99
C THR A 146 -6.18 -10.17 17.46
N ASN A 147 -6.55 -10.35 18.73
CA ASN A 147 -7.11 -11.62 19.22
C ASN A 147 -8.62 -11.74 18.97
N GLN A 148 -9.19 -10.87 18.13
CA GLN A 148 -10.61 -10.79 17.85
C GLN A 148 -10.88 -11.14 16.37
N PRO A 149 -12.07 -11.69 16.05
CA PRO A 149 -12.49 -11.95 14.67
C PRO A 149 -12.82 -10.68 13.88
N PHE A 150 -13.08 -9.57 14.56
CA PHE A 150 -13.42 -8.27 13.97
C PHE A 150 -13.04 -7.14 14.94
N ARG A 151 -13.03 -5.89 14.44
CA ARG A 151 -12.97 -4.69 15.28
C ARG A 151 -14.37 -4.06 15.36
N THR A 152 -14.75 -3.64 16.56
CA THR A 152 -15.93 -2.80 16.76
C THR A 152 -15.49 -1.34 16.80
N VAL A 153 -16.16 -0.50 16.00
CA VAL A 153 -15.88 0.93 15.89
C VAL A 153 -17.17 1.68 16.15
N LYS A 154 -17.17 2.62 17.09
CA LYS A 154 -18.31 3.52 17.29
C LYS A 154 -17.92 4.87 16.69
N ARG A 155 -18.54 5.27 15.59
CA ARG A 155 -18.29 6.60 15.03
C ARG A 155 -19.17 7.63 15.74
N ARG A 156 -18.79 8.90 15.62
CA ARG A 156 -19.56 10.01 16.19
C ARG A 156 -20.94 10.02 15.51
N ASP A 157 -21.99 10.21 16.31
CA ASP A 157 -23.40 10.28 15.88
C ASP A 157 -24.05 8.97 15.40
N ASP A 158 -23.32 7.86 15.31
CA ASP A 158 -23.90 6.55 14.98
C ASP A 158 -24.65 5.93 16.19
N LEU A 159 -25.88 5.50 15.95
CA LEU A 159 -26.72 4.77 16.91
C LEU A 159 -26.18 3.36 17.21
N LEU A 160 -25.56 2.73 16.21
CA LEU A 160 -25.09 1.35 16.25
C LEU A 160 -23.56 1.29 16.09
N PRO A 161 -22.88 0.35 16.75
CA PRO A 161 -21.47 0.11 16.48
C PRO A 161 -21.29 -0.48 15.08
N HIS A 162 -20.18 -0.14 14.44
CA HIS A 162 -19.75 -0.74 13.19
C HIS A 162 -18.85 -1.94 13.47
N VAL A 163 -19.03 -3.02 12.72
CA VAL A 163 -18.16 -4.20 12.76
C VAL A 163 -17.35 -4.21 11.48
N VAL A 164 -16.03 -4.15 11.61
CA VAL A 164 -15.10 -4.03 10.48
C VAL A 164 -14.00 -5.08 10.50
N VAL A 165 -13.51 -5.42 9.32
CA VAL A 165 -12.35 -6.29 9.09
C VAL A 165 -11.44 -5.71 8.00
N ASP A 166 -10.25 -6.27 7.88
CA ASP A 166 -9.16 -5.84 6.98
C ASP A 166 -9.65 -5.51 5.56
N GLY A 167 -8.96 -4.54 4.95
CA GLY A 167 -9.16 -4.12 3.56
C GLY A 167 -9.06 -5.26 2.55
N CYS A 168 -8.33 -6.34 2.86
CA CYS A 168 -8.19 -7.51 2.01
C CYS A 168 -9.54 -8.16 1.65
N PHE A 169 -10.58 -8.00 2.49
CA PHE A 169 -11.93 -8.52 2.28
C PHE A 169 -12.86 -7.56 1.51
N SER A 170 -12.34 -6.40 1.10
CA SER A 170 -13.12 -5.35 0.40
C SER A 170 -13.25 -5.60 -1.10
N VAL A 171 -12.45 -6.50 -1.65
CA VAL A 171 -12.44 -6.83 -3.08
C VAL A 171 -12.35 -8.34 -3.30
N PRO A 172 -12.79 -8.85 -4.45
CA PRO A 172 -12.58 -10.24 -4.81
C PRO A 172 -11.10 -10.63 -4.84
N ILE A 173 -10.81 -11.92 -4.65
CA ILE A 173 -9.43 -12.47 -4.64
C ILE A 173 -8.67 -12.17 -5.95
N GLN A 174 -9.39 -11.98 -7.05
CA GLN A 174 -8.85 -11.61 -8.36
C GLN A 174 -8.20 -10.22 -8.39
N ARG A 175 -8.36 -9.42 -7.33
CA ARG A 175 -7.64 -8.15 -7.11
C ARG A 175 -6.54 -8.27 -6.05
N ILE A 176 -6.36 -9.42 -5.39
CA ILE A 176 -5.40 -9.62 -4.29
C ILE A 176 -5.55 -8.54 -3.21
N GLY A 177 -6.79 -8.18 -2.87
CA GLY A 177 -7.03 -7.11 -1.91
C GLY A 177 -6.67 -5.69 -2.38
N CYS A 178 -6.21 -5.48 -3.63
CA CYS A 178 -6.00 -4.15 -4.21
C CYS A 178 -7.35 -3.43 -4.35
N PRO A 179 -7.58 -2.32 -3.62
CA PRO A 179 -8.86 -1.62 -3.67
C PRO A 179 -9.24 -1.17 -5.09
N ASP A 180 -10.54 -0.96 -5.30
CA ASP A 180 -11.06 -0.46 -6.58
C ASP A 180 -11.53 0.99 -6.40
N PHE A 181 -11.00 1.92 -7.20
CA PHE A 181 -11.38 3.33 -7.12
C PHE A 181 -12.87 3.57 -7.42
N SER A 182 -13.56 2.64 -8.11
CA SER A 182 -15.02 2.69 -8.26
C SER A 182 -15.79 2.61 -6.94
N GLN A 183 -15.17 2.10 -5.87
CA GLN A 183 -15.76 1.99 -4.54
C GLN A 183 -15.85 3.33 -3.80
N VAL A 184 -15.20 4.38 -4.31
CA VAL A 184 -15.31 5.75 -3.74
C VAL A 184 -16.73 6.29 -3.86
N ASN A 185 -17.47 5.90 -4.90
CA ASN A 185 -18.79 6.45 -5.24
C ASN A 185 -19.92 6.05 -4.29
N GLY A 186 -19.65 5.23 -3.26
CA GLY A 186 -20.69 4.62 -2.44
C GLY A 186 -21.02 5.30 -1.11
N ASN A 187 -20.12 6.11 -0.50
CA ASN A 187 -20.32 6.54 0.91
C ASN A 187 -19.58 7.82 1.35
N THR A 188 -18.91 8.58 0.47
CA THR A 188 -18.14 9.76 0.92
C THR A 188 -18.80 11.07 0.49
N HIS A 189 -19.17 11.90 1.47
CA HIS A 189 -19.58 13.31 1.28
C HIS A 189 -18.44 14.23 0.77
N SER A 190 -17.39 13.64 0.20
CA SER A 190 -16.23 14.36 -0.31
C SER A 190 -16.55 14.95 -1.68
N SER A 191 -16.31 16.25 -1.86
CA SER A 191 -16.35 16.94 -3.15
C SER A 191 -15.36 16.38 -4.19
N LYS A 192 -14.44 15.49 -3.76
CA LYS A 192 -13.48 14.77 -4.63
C LYS A 192 -13.99 13.41 -5.13
N SER A 193 -15.24 13.04 -4.82
CA SER A 193 -15.92 11.84 -5.35
C SER A 193 -16.04 11.81 -6.88
N SER A 194 -15.69 12.90 -7.58
CA SER A 194 -15.70 12.99 -9.04
C SER A 194 -14.41 12.54 -9.74
N ILE A 195 -13.34 12.17 -9.02
CA ILE A 195 -12.07 11.77 -9.67
C ILE A 195 -12.21 10.39 -10.30
N GLN A 196 -12.54 10.37 -11.59
CA GLN A 196 -12.57 9.16 -12.39
C GLN A 196 -11.15 8.68 -12.70
N VAL A 197 -10.81 7.47 -12.25
CA VAL A 197 -9.53 6.83 -12.55
C VAL A 197 -9.66 6.01 -13.84
N ASP A 198 -8.97 6.42 -14.90
CA ASP A 198 -9.04 5.76 -16.21
C ASP A 198 -8.31 4.42 -16.25
N ARG A 199 -7.22 4.29 -15.47
CA ARG A 199 -6.35 3.11 -15.44
C ARG A 199 -5.81 2.90 -14.04
N THR A 200 -5.92 1.68 -13.53
CA THR A 200 -5.39 1.32 -12.21
C THR A 200 -4.19 0.39 -12.35
N VAL A 201 -3.07 0.75 -11.74
CA VAL A 201 -1.88 -0.10 -11.59
C VAL A 201 -1.94 -0.75 -10.22
N THR A 202 -1.95 -2.08 -10.18
CA THR A 202 -1.96 -2.89 -8.94
C THR A 202 -0.54 -3.17 -8.47
N VAL A 203 -0.24 -2.86 -7.21
CA VAL A 203 1.07 -3.08 -6.58
C VAL A 203 0.93 -4.14 -5.48
N SER A 204 1.60 -5.27 -5.65
CA SER A 204 1.49 -6.44 -4.77
C SER A 204 2.84 -6.94 -4.31
N CYS A 205 2.99 -7.23 -3.02
CA CYS A 205 4.17 -7.92 -2.47
C CYS A 205 4.13 -9.44 -2.69
N PHE A 206 3.06 -9.97 -3.27
CA PHE A 206 2.92 -11.37 -3.66
C PHE A 206 3.21 -11.57 -5.15
N PRO A 207 3.90 -12.66 -5.56
CA PRO A 207 4.18 -12.95 -6.95
C PRO A 207 2.93 -13.01 -7.84
N GLU A 208 2.99 -12.34 -8.98
CA GLU A 208 1.85 -12.16 -9.90
C GLU A 208 1.27 -13.48 -10.42
N GLN A 209 2.09 -14.53 -10.53
CA GLN A 209 1.74 -15.82 -11.11
C GLN A 209 1.04 -16.77 -10.11
N LEU A 210 1.09 -16.46 -8.81
CA LEU A 210 0.37 -17.26 -7.81
C LEU A 210 -1.14 -16.96 -7.82
N LEU A 211 -1.58 -15.93 -8.56
CA LEU A 211 -2.89 -15.31 -8.37
C LEU A 211 -3.54 -15.01 -9.73
N THR A 212 -4.82 -15.35 -9.86
CA THR A 212 -5.62 -15.08 -11.07
C THR A 212 -6.05 -13.61 -11.08
N LEU A 213 -5.11 -12.72 -11.41
CA LEU A 213 -5.34 -11.28 -11.45
C LEU A 213 -6.16 -10.85 -12.68
N THR A 214 -7.11 -9.93 -12.49
CA THR A 214 -7.91 -9.32 -13.57
C THR A 214 -7.25 -8.11 -14.23
N SER A 215 -6.28 -7.45 -13.58
CA SER A 215 -5.55 -6.30 -14.15
C SER A 215 -4.71 -6.72 -15.37
N LYS A 216 -4.40 -5.81 -16.30
CA LYS A 216 -3.52 -6.16 -17.43
C LYS A 216 -2.10 -6.44 -16.93
N LYS A 217 -1.35 -7.31 -17.61
CA LYS A 217 0.04 -7.65 -17.20
C LYS A 217 0.97 -6.42 -17.05
N HIS A 218 0.76 -5.37 -17.84
CA HIS A 218 1.54 -4.12 -17.75
C HIS A 218 1.02 -3.12 -16.70
N ASP A 219 -0.09 -3.46 -16.02
CA ASP A 219 -0.70 -2.71 -14.92
C ASP A 219 -0.44 -3.38 -13.58
N ARG A 220 0.63 -4.17 -13.50
CA ARG A 220 1.03 -4.93 -12.32
C ARG A 220 2.46 -4.58 -11.94
N ILE A 221 2.67 -4.42 -10.65
CA ILE A 221 3.98 -4.29 -10.02
C ILE A 221 4.02 -5.34 -8.93
N GLY A 222 4.93 -6.29 -9.06
CA GLY A 222 5.07 -7.38 -8.12
C GLY A 222 6.38 -8.15 -8.33
N PRO A 223 6.78 -8.95 -7.33
CA PRO A 223 7.93 -9.82 -7.47
C PRO A 223 7.66 -10.85 -8.57
N LYS A 224 8.73 -11.24 -9.28
CA LYS A 224 8.64 -12.31 -10.27
C LYS A 224 8.60 -13.67 -9.57
N LEU A 225 7.87 -14.61 -10.16
CA LEU A 225 7.93 -16.01 -9.75
C LEU A 225 9.36 -16.54 -9.91
N GLU A 226 9.91 -17.09 -8.83
CA GLU A 226 11.17 -17.83 -8.86
C GLU A 226 10.96 -19.25 -9.39
N GLU A 227 12.05 -19.94 -9.77
CA GLU A 227 11.99 -21.33 -10.24
C GLU A 227 11.32 -22.26 -9.21
N ASN A 228 11.54 -22.00 -7.92
CA ASN A 228 10.87 -22.70 -6.83
C ASN A 228 9.70 -21.88 -6.26
N ALA A 229 8.61 -21.83 -7.01
CA ALA A 229 7.38 -21.12 -6.66
C ALA A 229 6.82 -21.48 -5.29
N VAL A 230 6.89 -22.76 -4.90
CA VAL A 230 6.36 -23.25 -3.61
C VAL A 230 7.19 -22.69 -2.46
N PHE A 231 8.51 -22.76 -2.56
CA PHE A 231 9.40 -22.20 -1.54
C PHE A 231 9.23 -20.69 -1.42
N GLN A 232 9.12 -19.98 -2.55
CA GLN A 232 8.84 -18.55 -2.57
C GLN A 232 7.53 -18.23 -1.85
N ALA A 233 6.45 -18.95 -2.15
CA ALA A 233 5.15 -18.75 -1.49
C ALA A 233 5.22 -18.97 0.03
N ILE A 234 5.86 -20.07 0.48
CA ILE A 234 6.04 -20.37 1.91
C ILE A 234 6.83 -19.24 2.59
N LYS A 235 7.93 -18.80 1.96
CA LYS A 235 8.76 -17.71 2.47
C LYS A 235 7.97 -16.41 2.57
N THR A 236 7.22 -16.04 1.53
CA THR A 236 6.40 -14.83 1.51
C THR A 236 5.33 -14.85 2.62
N VAL A 237 4.62 -15.98 2.79
CA VAL A 237 3.62 -16.12 3.87
C VAL A 237 4.27 -16.06 5.25
N THR A 238 5.43 -16.70 5.41
CA THR A 238 6.22 -16.65 6.66
C THR A 238 6.59 -15.21 6.99
N MET A 239 7.18 -14.50 6.04
CA MET A 239 7.58 -13.10 6.23
C MET A 239 6.40 -12.15 6.44
N ALA A 240 5.22 -12.44 5.86
CA ALA A 240 4.02 -11.64 6.08
C ALA A 240 3.43 -11.80 7.50
N THR A 241 3.66 -12.96 8.12
CA THR A 241 2.99 -13.36 9.37
C THR A 241 3.93 -13.44 10.58
N GLN A 242 5.24 -13.46 10.36
CA GLN A 242 6.24 -13.64 11.41
C GLN A 242 7.31 -12.54 11.37
N ALA A 243 7.89 -12.27 12.53
CA ALA A 243 8.98 -11.32 12.64
C ALA A 243 10.14 -11.72 11.71
N SER A 244 10.54 -10.80 10.84
CA SER A 244 11.70 -10.97 9.95
C SER A 244 12.91 -10.20 10.47
N ARG A 245 14.11 -10.60 10.06
CA ARG A 245 15.33 -9.88 10.44
C ARG A 245 15.33 -8.51 9.77
N ARG A 246 16.00 -7.54 10.40
CA ARG A 246 16.19 -6.20 9.84
C ARG A 246 16.69 -6.21 8.40
N GLN A 247 17.69 -7.05 8.10
CA GLN A 247 18.26 -7.19 6.77
C GLN A 247 17.24 -7.68 5.74
N ASP A 248 16.36 -8.61 6.13
CA ASP A 248 15.32 -9.13 5.24
C ASP A 248 14.26 -8.06 4.92
N LEU A 249 13.91 -7.21 5.90
CA LEU A 249 12.98 -6.10 5.71
C LEU A 249 13.58 -4.98 4.84
N ILE A 250 14.87 -4.67 5.01
CA ILE A 250 15.60 -3.75 4.12
C ILE A 250 15.63 -4.32 2.70
N LYS A 251 15.93 -5.62 2.54
CA LYS A 251 15.92 -6.28 1.25
C LYS A 251 14.54 -6.23 0.59
N LEU A 252 13.46 -6.43 1.34
CA LEU A 252 12.08 -6.27 0.83
C LEU A 252 11.83 -4.86 0.30
N PHE A 253 12.33 -3.82 0.99
CA PHE A 253 12.24 -2.45 0.51
C PHE A 253 12.98 -2.27 -0.81
N GLU A 254 14.21 -2.79 -0.91
CA GLU A 254 15.00 -2.74 -2.15
C GLU A 254 14.34 -3.51 -3.31
N GLU A 255 13.73 -4.67 -3.02
CA GLU A 255 12.96 -5.44 -3.99
C GLU A 255 11.76 -4.64 -4.50
N GLY A 256 10.98 -4.04 -3.60
CA GLY A 256 9.88 -3.15 -3.97
C GLY A 256 10.35 -1.98 -4.83
N TRP A 257 11.46 -1.35 -4.47
CA TRP A 257 12.08 -0.27 -5.25
C TRP A 257 12.44 -0.73 -6.67
N SER A 258 13.13 -1.87 -6.78
CA SER A 258 13.54 -2.45 -8.06
C SER A 258 12.34 -2.75 -8.94
N ASP A 259 11.27 -3.27 -8.37
CA ASP A 259 10.05 -3.62 -9.10
C ASP A 259 9.35 -2.36 -9.62
N GLY A 260 9.26 -1.32 -8.80
CA GLY A 260 8.76 0.01 -9.21
C GLY A 260 9.60 0.64 -10.33
N GLU A 261 10.93 0.51 -10.25
CA GLU A 261 11.85 1.05 -11.26
C GLU A 261 11.69 0.29 -12.60
N ARG A 262 11.61 -1.04 -12.55
CA ARG A 262 11.37 -1.86 -13.75
C ARG A 262 10.06 -1.51 -14.43
N TRP A 263 8.99 -1.31 -13.64
CA TRP A 263 7.71 -0.88 -14.18
C TRP A 263 7.80 0.52 -14.80
N SER A 264 8.45 1.46 -14.12
CA SER A 264 8.65 2.85 -14.59
C SER A 264 9.37 2.88 -15.94
N PHE A 265 10.46 2.12 -16.09
CA PHE A 265 11.16 1.99 -17.37
C PHE A 265 10.29 1.32 -18.45
N ALA A 266 9.46 0.35 -18.10
CA ALA A 266 8.56 -0.28 -19.05
C ALA A 266 7.42 0.66 -19.49
N GLU A 267 6.93 1.52 -18.58
CA GLU A 267 5.94 2.56 -18.87
C GLU A 267 6.52 3.66 -19.77
N GLU A 268 7.72 4.16 -19.48
CA GLU A 268 8.43 5.11 -20.34
C GLU A 268 8.64 4.57 -21.76
N ARG A 269 9.05 3.29 -21.87
CA ARG A 269 9.23 2.63 -23.17
C ARG A 269 7.94 2.60 -23.98
N ARG A 270 6.79 2.39 -23.33
CA ARG A 270 5.48 2.38 -23.97
C ARG A 270 5.05 3.78 -24.41
N LYS A 271 5.27 4.80 -23.59
CA LYS A 271 4.88 6.19 -23.90
C LYS A 271 5.64 6.77 -25.09
N ILE A 272 6.92 6.41 -25.27
CA ILE A 272 7.79 7.08 -26.24
C ILE A 272 7.93 6.28 -27.55
N GLY A 273 7.38 5.05 -27.65
CA GLY A 273 7.51 4.22 -28.86
C GLY A 273 8.97 3.95 -29.28
N LEU A 274 9.92 4.05 -28.35
CA LEU A 274 11.36 4.16 -28.64
C LEU A 274 11.93 2.90 -29.30
N THR A 275 12.62 3.11 -30.42
CA THR A 275 13.34 2.06 -31.14
C THR A 275 14.57 1.61 -30.35
N ARG A 276 15.24 0.53 -30.83
CA ARG A 276 16.43 -0.03 -30.15
C ARG A 276 17.58 0.95 -29.95
N LYS A 277 17.67 1.97 -30.80
CA LYS A 277 18.76 2.93 -30.84
C LYS A 277 18.61 4.00 -29.77
N ASP A 278 17.38 4.48 -29.56
CA ASP A 278 17.09 5.49 -28.54
C ASP A 278 17.24 4.93 -27.12
N ARG A 279 17.02 3.60 -26.96
CA ARG A 279 17.28 2.85 -25.72
C ARG A 279 18.73 2.97 -25.24
N ARG A 280 19.72 2.92 -26.15
CA ARG A 280 21.14 3.03 -25.78
C ARG A 280 21.50 4.45 -25.37
N LYS A 281 20.91 5.46 -26.02
CA LYS A 281 21.20 6.87 -25.75
C LYS A 281 20.65 7.31 -24.39
N LYS A 282 19.40 6.96 -24.06
CA LYS A 282 18.82 7.28 -22.74
C LYS A 282 19.52 6.55 -21.58
N TYR A 283 19.87 5.27 -21.77
CA TYR A 283 20.58 4.49 -20.74
C TYR A 283 21.99 5.06 -20.49
N ALA A 284 22.70 5.50 -21.54
CA ALA A 284 23.96 6.19 -21.41
C ALA A 284 23.82 7.51 -20.62
N VAL A 285 22.77 8.31 -20.87
CA VAL A 285 22.52 9.55 -20.12
C VAL A 285 22.19 9.28 -18.65
N ALA A 286 21.40 8.24 -18.35
CA ALA A 286 21.07 7.87 -16.97
C ALA A 286 22.29 7.32 -16.21
N LEU A 287 23.15 6.51 -16.87
CA LEU A 287 24.43 6.09 -16.28
C LEU A 287 25.34 7.29 -16.01
N MET A 288 25.45 8.22 -16.96
CA MET A 288 26.27 9.41 -16.78
C MET A 288 25.77 10.26 -15.60
N ARG A 289 24.46 10.42 -15.42
CA ARG A 289 23.91 11.11 -14.24
C ARG A 289 24.20 10.39 -12.92
N LYS A 290 24.16 9.05 -12.91
CA LYS A 290 24.42 8.24 -11.71
C LYS A 290 25.89 8.27 -11.27
N TYR A 291 26.84 8.50 -12.19
CA TYR A 291 28.27 8.42 -11.91
C TYR A 291 29.03 9.76 -11.98
N PHE A 292 28.42 10.84 -12.49
CA PHE A 292 29.12 12.11 -12.74
C PHE A 292 28.40 13.37 -12.22
N VAL A 293 27.36 13.24 -11.38
CA VAL A 293 26.67 14.41 -10.79
C VAL A 293 27.03 14.61 -9.30
N ASP A 294 27.78 13.70 -8.69
CA ASP A 294 28.36 13.85 -7.35
C ASP A 294 29.91 13.93 -7.39
N ALA A 295 30.49 14.48 -8.46
CA ALA A 295 31.92 14.75 -8.59
C ALA A 295 32.19 16.23 -8.86
#